data_AF-A0A257ISN6-F1
#
_entry.id   AF-A0A257ISN6-F1
#
_cell.length_a   1.000
_cell.length_b   1.000
_cell.length_c   1.000
_cell.angle_alpha   90.00
_cell.angle_beta   90.00
_cell.angle_gamma   90.00
#
_symmetry.space_group_name_H-M   'P 1'
#
loop_
_entity.id
_entity.type
_entity.pdbx_description
1 polymer ?
#
loop_
_entity_poly.entity_id
_entity_poly.type
_entity_poly.pdbx_seq_one_letter_code
_entity_poly.pdbx_strand_id
1 'polypeptide(L)'
;MKEECENHEKCMKMIQAVLDGSASKEEIEHFKSNIDVCKPCFDGYQLEKSIKDCLQTKVEKKCCPQNTVDQLKAKIGIGLLLLGGFLIKLKVIQEIFLS
;
A
#
# COMPACT_ATOMS: atom_id res chain seq x y z
N MET A 1 26.19 17.78 6.10
CA MET A 1 25.66 16.66 5.30
C MET A 1 26.72 15.57 5.26
N LYS A 2 26.37 14.31 5.52
CA LYS A 2 27.31 13.19 5.44
C LYS A 2 27.59 12.86 3.96
N GLU A 3 28.86 12.67 3.61
CA GLU A 3 29.32 12.31 2.25
C GLU A 3 29.26 10.80 2.00
N GLU A 4 29.31 9.98 3.06
CA GLU A 4 29.17 8.51 2.99
C GLU A 4 28.01 8.01 3.85
N CYS A 5 27.37 6.92 3.42
CA CYS A 5 26.28 6.28 4.15
C CYS A 5 26.69 4.87 4.61
N GLU A 6 26.90 4.71 5.92
CA GLU A 6 27.24 3.43 6.55
C GLU A 6 26.16 2.35 6.38
N ASN A 7 24.92 2.76 6.13
CA ASN A 7 23.75 1.87 6.08
C ASN A 7 23.01 2.00 4.73
N HIS A 8 23.76 2.20 3.65
CA HIS A 8 23.24 2.50 2.32
C HIS A 8 22.13 1.53 1.88
N GLU A 9 22.31 0.22 2.10
CA GLU A 9 21.30 -0.79 1.74
C GLU A 9 19.96 -0.59 2.46
N LYS A 10 19.99 -0.32 3.78
CA LYS A 10 18.77 -0.07 4.56
C LYS A 10 18.11 1.23 4.15
N CYS A 11 18.91 2.27 3.91
CA CYS A 11 18.40 3.55 3.43
C CYS A 11 17.73 3.42 2.06
N MET A 12 18.30 2.65 1.13
CA MET A 12 17.70 2.43 -0.18
C MET A 12 16.41 1.61 -0.11
N LYS A 13 16.35 0.57 0.73
CA LYS A 13 15.10 -0.17 0.99
C LYS A 13 13.99 0.74 1.51
N MET A 14 14.34 1.66 2.41
CA MET A 14 13.40 2.63 2.95
C MET A 14 12.92 3.62 1.87
N ILE A 15 13.84 4.13 1.05
CA ILE A 15 13.53 5.01 -0.08
C ILE A 15 12.52 4.34 -1.02
N GLN A 16 12.76 3.09 -1.38
CA GLN A 16 11.89 2.29 -2.23
C GLN A 16 10.50 2.10 -1.61
N ALA A 17 10.43 1.72 -0.33
CA ALA A 17 9.15 1.55 0.36
C ALA A 17 8.33 2.85 0.43
N VAL A 18 9.00 3.99 0.67
CA VAL A 18 8.36 5.33 0.68
C VAL A 18 7.89 5.70 -0.71
N LEU A 19 8.72 5.49 -1.75
CA LEU A 19 8.33 5.78 -3.12
C LEU A 19 7.16 4.90 -3.54
N ASP A 20 7.19 3.59 -3.32
CA ASP A 20 6.12 2.66 -3.72
C ASP A 20 4.81 2.83 -2.94
N GLY A 21 4.83 3.56 -1.83
CA GLY A 21 3.66 3.79 -0.97
C GLY A 21 3.33 2.60 -0.06
N SER A 22 4.32 1.74 0.19
CA SER A 22 4.21 0.59 1.10
C SER A 22 4.71 0.88 2.52
N ALA A 23 5.33 2.04 2.75
CA ALA A 23 5.75 2.51 4.07
C ALA A 23 4.58 3.02 4.93
N SER A 24 4.67 2.79 6.24
CA SER A 24 3.76 3.37 7.24
C SER A 24 3.94 4.88 7.39
N LYS A 25 3.02 5.55 8.10
CA LYS A 25 3.08 7.02 8.27
C LYS A 25 4.28 7.43 9.10
N GLU A 26 4.55 6.67 10.15
CA GLU A 26 5.65 6.84 11.08
C GLU A 26 7.00 6.71 10.34
N GLU A 27 7.09 5.73 9.44
CA GLU A 27 8.25 5.50 8.57
C GLU A 27 8.48 6.67 7.61
N ILE A 28 7.42 7.20 7.00
CA ILE A 28 7.51 8.36 6.10
C ILE A 28 7.99 9.61 6.84
N GLU A 29 7.51 9.87 8.05
CA GLU A 29 7.96 11.00 8.88
C GLU A 29 9.41 10.86 9.30
N HIS A 30 9.81 9.66 9.72
CA HIS A 30 11.21 9.35 10.03
C HIS A 30 12.11 9.56 8.81
N PHE A 31 11.68 9.10 7.63
CA PHE A 31 12.41 9.31 6.38
C PHE A 31 12.59 10.80 6.06
N LYS A 32 11.51 11.59 6.08
CA LYS A 32 11.54 13.03 5.79
C LYS A 32 12.46 13.81 6.74
N SER A 33 12.53 13.40 8.00
CA SER A 33 13.37 14.08 8.99
C SER A 33 14.87 13.78 8.83
N ASN A 34 15.24 12.70 8.14
CA ASN A 34 16.61 12.21 8.07
C ASN A 34 17.24 12.26 6.67
N ILE A 35 16.43 12.36 5.60
CA ILE A 35 16.93 12.29 4.21
C ILE A 35 17.90 13.43 3.87
N ASP A 36 17.69 14.63 4.43
CA ASP A 36 18.53 15.81 4.19
C ASP A 36 19.89 15.73 4.91
N VAL A 37 20.09 14.75 5.80
CA VAL A 37 21.33 14.58 6.56
C VAL A 37 22.38 13.84 5.73
N CYS A 38 21.97 13.06 4.73
CA CYS A 38 22.82 12.15 3.96
C CYS A 38 22.73 12.45 2.46
N LYS A 39 23.79 13.09 1.92
CA LYS A 39 23.88 13.46 0.51
C LYS A 39 23.72 12.27 -0.45
N PRO A 40 24.42 11.14 -0.31
CA PRO A 40 24.27 10.02 -1.25
C PRO A 40 22.88 9.38 -1.20
N CYS A 41 22.19 9.41 -0.05
CA CYS A 41 20.81 8.93 0.04
C CYS A 41 19.81 9.90 -0.57
N PHE A 42 20.04 11.22 -0.41
CA PHE A 42 19.23 12.24 -1.08
C PHE A 42 19.35 12.14 -2.61
N ASP A 43 20.57 11.99 -3.13
CA ASP A 43 20.82 11.84 -4.56
C ASP A 43 20.19 10.54 -5.09
N GLY A 44 20.33 9.43 -4.34
CA GLY A 44 19.66 8.16 -4.65
C GLY A 44 18.14 8.27 -4.67
N TYR A 45 17.54 8.98 -3.71
CA TYR A 45 16.11 9.26 -3.69
C TYR A 45 15.64 10.06 -4.92
N GLN A 46 16.36 11.11 -5.30
CA GLN A 46 16.03 11.91 -6.48
C GLN A 46 16.10 11.07 -7.76
N LEU A 47 17.10 10.20 -7.88
CA LEU A 47 17.26 9.29 -9.01
C LEU A 47 16.08 8.32 -9.10
N GLU A 48 15.78 7.58 -8.03
CA GLU A 48 14.69 6.61 -8.03
C GLU A 48 13.33 7.27 -8.27
N LYS A 49 13.11 8.46 -7.68
CA LYS A 49 11.90 9.26 -7.93
C LYS A 49 11.77 9.61 -9.41
N SER A 50 12.85 10.08 -10.05
CA SER A 50 12.86 10.42 -11.47
C SER A 50 12.57 9.21 -12.36
N ILE A 51 13.09 8.04 -12.00
CA ILE A 51 12.79 6.77 -12.68
C ILE A 51 11.30 6.44 -12.55
N LYS A 52 10.76 6.52 -11.33
CA LYS A 52 9.34 6.27 -11.06
C LYS A 52 8.44 7.20 -11.86
N ASP A 53 8.73 8.50 -11.88
CA ASP A 53 7.95 9.51 -12.61
C ASP A 53 8.00 9.25 -14.13
N CYS A 54 9.17 8.86 -14.65
CA CYS A 54 9.34 8.47 -16.04
C CYS A 54 8.49 7.24 -16.40
N LEU A 55 8.50 6.21 -15.56
CA LEU A 55 7.68 5.00 -15.75
C LEU A 55 6.19 5.34 -15.67
N GLN A 56 5.76 6.14 -14.70
CA GLN A 56 4.36 6.56 -14.57
C GLN A 56 3.85 7.33 -15.79
N THR A 57 4.74 8.08 -16.46
CA THR A 57 4.40 8.84 -17.66
C THR A 57 4.36 7.99 -18.92
N LYS A 58 5.26 6.99 -19.02
CA LYS A 58 5.39 6.13 -20.21
C LYS A 58 4.50 4.90 -20.19
N VAL A 59 4.04 4.46 -19.02
CA VAL A 59 3.13 3.32 -18.90
C VAL A 59 1.72 3.77 -19.26
N GLU A 60 1.19 3.21 -20.35
CA GLU A 60 -0.23 3.35 -20.68
C GLU A 60 -1.07 2.76 -19.54
N LYS A 61 -1.88 3.61 -18.89
CA LYS A 61 -2.87 3.18 -17.91
C LYS A 61 -4.00 2.47 -18.62
N LYS A 62 -3.82 1.18 -18.93
CA LYS A 62 -4.89 0.35 -19.48
C LYS A 62 -5.98 0.22 -18.43
N CYS A 63 -7.23 0.47 -18.83
CA CYS A 63 -8.37 0.19 -17.97
C CYS A 63 -8.35 -1.29 -17.60
N CYS A 64 -8.52 -1.59 -16.31
CA CYS A 64 -8.64 -2.96 -15.85
C CYS A 64 -9.83 -3.59 -16.58
N PRO A 65 -9.69 -4.78 -17.21
CA PRO A 65 -10.78 -5.38 -17.96
C PRO A 65 -12.00 -5.55 -17.06
N GLN A 66 -13.15 -5.11 -17.57
CA GLN A 66 -14.39 -5.03 -16.79
C GLN A 66 -14.75 -6.37 -16.14
N ASN A 67 -14.46 -7.48 -16.81
CA ASN A 67 -14.61 -8.84 -16.30
C ASN A 67 -13.90 -9.06 -14.94
N THR A 68 -12.68 -8.54 -14.76
CA THR A 68 -11.94 -8.68 -13.50
C THR A 68 -12.60 -7.87 -12.38
N VAL A 69 -13.08 -6.66 -12.70
CA VAL A 69 -13.82 -5.80 -11.75
C VAL A 69 -15.12 -6.46 -11.32
N ASP A 70 -15.85 -7.06 -12.27
CA ASP A 70 -17.12 -7.73 -12.00
C ASP A 70 -16.92 -8.99 -11.17
N GLN A 71 -15.87 -9.77 -11.43
CA GLN A 71 -15.49 -10.93 -10.62
C GLN A 71 -15.12 -10.53 -9.17
N LEU A 72 -14.40 -9.42 -8.99
CA LEU A 72 -14.08 -8.88 -7.65
C LEU A 72 -15.35 -8.47 -6.90
N LYS A 73 -16.24 -7.71 -7.55
CA LYS A 73 -17.53 -7.30 -6.97
C LYS A 73 -18.38 -8.51 -6.60
N ALA A 74 -18.44 -9.53 -7.45
CA ALA A 74 -19.20 -10.74 -7.20
C ALA A 74 -18.66 -11.49 -5.96
N LYS A 75 -17.34 -11.67 -5.85
CA LYS A 75 -16.73 -12.35 -4.70
C LYS A 75 -16.98 -11.60 -3.38
N ILE A 76 -16.85 -10.27 -3.37
CA ILE A 76 -17.14 -9.46 -2.18
C ILE A 76 -18.63 -9.51 -1.82
N GLY A 77 -19.51 -9.39 -2.81
CA GLY A 77 -20.96 -9.44 -2.62
C GLY A 77 -21.44 -10.77 -2.03
N ILE A 78 -20.93 -11.90 -2.54
CA ILE A 78 -21.24 -13.23 -2.00
C ILE A 78 -20.77 -13.36 -0.55
N GLY A 79 -19.56 -12.89 -0.23
CA GLY A 79 -19.04 -12.90 1.14
C GLY A 79 -19.95 -12.15 2.12
N LEU A 80 -20.45 -10.97 1.73
CA LEU A 80 -21.37 -10.18 2.55
C LEU A 80 -22.73 -10.86 2.74
N LEU A 81 -23.26 -11.52 1.72
CA LEU A 81 -24.52 -12.27 1.82
C LEU A 81 -24.40 -13.47 2.76
N LEU A 82 -23.27 -14.20 2.71
CA LEU A 82 -23.04 -15.34 3.59
C LEU A 82 -22.86 -14.91 5.05
N LEU A 83 -22.07 -13.85 5.30
CA LEU A 83 -21.91 -13.28 6.63
C LEU A 83 -23.23 -12.72 7.18
N GLY A 84 -23.99 -12.00 6.35
CA GLY A 84 -25.31 -11.49 6.71
C GLY A 84 -26.29 -12.61 7.04
N GLY A 85 -26.35 -13.65 6.21
CA GLY A 85 -27.18 -14.83 6.45
C GLY A 85 -26.79 -15.58 7.73
N PHE A 86 -25.49 -15.71 8.00
CA PHE A 86 -24.97 -16.29 9.23
C PHE A 86 -25.36 -15.47 10.47
N LEU A 87 -25.20 -14.14 10.43
CA LEU A 87 -25.62 -13.25 11.51
C LEU A 87 -27.14 -13.29 11.75
N ILE A 88 -27.95 -13.35 10.69
CA ILE A 88 -29.41 -13.50 10.80
C ILE A 88 -29.74 -14.83 11.48
N LYS A 89 -29.11 -15.93 11.07
CA LYS A 89 -29.31 -17.25 11.69
C LYS A 89 -28.95 -17.25 13.17
N LEU A 90 -27.82 -16.66 13.54
CA LEU A 90 -27.42 -16.52 14.95
C LEU A 90 -28.43 -15.68 15.75
N LYS A 91 -28.92 -14.57 15.19
CA LYS A 91 -29.91 -13.73 15.85
C LYS A 91 -31.25 -14.45 16.03
N VAL A 92 -31.71 -15.21 15.04
CA VAL A 92 -32.94 -16.02 15.15
C VAL A 92 -32.80 -17.11 16.22
N ILE A 93 -31.65 -17.79 16.29
CA ILE A 93 -31.40 -18.81 17.33
C ILE A 93 -31.38 -18.17 18.71
N GLN A 94 -30.77 -16.98 18.85
CA GLN A 94 -30.75 -16.25 20.11
C GLN A 94 -32.18 -15.91 20.58
N GLU A 95 -33.04 -15.41 19.70
CA GLU A 95 -34.44 -15.06 20.02
C GLU A 95 -35.30 -16.29 20.35
N ILE A 96 -35.05 -17.43 19.69
CA ILE A 96 -35.76 -18.70 19.98
C ILE A 96 -35.31 -19.31 21.32
N PHE A 97 -34.04 -19.19 21.67
CA PHE A 97 -33.50 -19.77 22.91
C PHE A 97 -33.75 -18.89 24.16
N LEU A 98 -34.14 -17.62 23.96
CA LEU A 98 -34.46 -16.68 25.04
C LEU A 98 -35.96 -16.44 25.25
N SER A 99 -36.83 -17.19 24.55
CA SER A 99 -38.29 -17.22 24.75
C SER A 99 -38.74 -18.57 25.28
#